data_AF-A0A1G7II22-F1
#
_entry.id   AF-A0A1G7II22-F1
#
_cell.length_a   1.000
_cell.length_b   1.000
_cell.length_c   1.000
_cell.angle_alpha   90.00
_cell.angle_beta   90.00
_cell.angle_gamma   90.00
#
_symmetry.space_group_name_H-M   'P 1'
#
loop_
_entity.id
_entity.type
_entity.pdbx_description
1 polymer ?
#
loop_
_entity_poly.entity_id
_entity_poly.type
_entity_poly.pdbx_seq_one_letter_code
_entity_poly.pdbx_strand_id
1 'polypeptide(L)'
;MYVILVYDFGERRVSKMLKLCRKYLNWIQNSVFEGEITELQLKQLEASAKDFMDPDEDSIIIFSSRSQMFMDKRIIGVERNTTDNFL
;
A
#
# COMPACT_ATOMS: atom_id res chain seq x y z
N MET A 1 -2.97 13.37 -0.50
CA MET A 1 -3.08 12.70 -1.81
C MET A 1 -3.66 11.32 -1.56
N TYR A 2 -4.35 10.71 -2.51
CA TYR A 2 -4.77 9.32 -2.38
C TYR A 2 -3.79 8.41 -3.13
N VAL A 3 -3.40 7.29 -2.51
CA VAL A 3 -2.46 6.32 -3.08
C VAL A 3 -3.05 4.92 -3.07
N ILE A 4 -2.84 4.17 -4.15
CA ILE A 4 -2.86 2.70 -4.15
C ILE A 4 -1.42 2.23 -4.32
N LEU A 5 -0.95 1.44 -3.36
CA LEU A 5 0.37 0.83 -3.37
C LEU A 5 0.22 -0.67 -3.56
N VAL A 6 0.91 -1.19 -4.57
CA VAL A 6 1.04 -2.62 -4.84
C VAL A 6 2.51 -3.00 -4.69
N TYR A 7 2.80 -4.15 -4.09
CA TYR A 7 4.17 -4.63 -3.99
C TYR A 7 4.30 -6.11 -4.36
N ASP A 8 5.50 -6.50 -4.80
CA ASP A 8 5.90 -7.90 -4.89
C ASP A 8 7.26 -8.04 -4.19
N PHE A 9 7.31 -8.82 -3.12
CA PHE A 9 8.49 -8.96 -2.26
C PHE A 9 8.71 -10.44 -1.93
N GLY A 10 9.98 -10.85 -1.91
CA GLY A 10 10.36 -12.20 -1.50
C GLY A 10 9.89 -12.56 -0.08
N GLU A 11 9.67 -13.85 0.19
CA GLU A 11 9.08 -14.38 1.43
C GLU A 11 9.78 -13.89 2.72
N ARG A 12 11.11 -13.72 2.67
CA ARG A 12 11.89 -13.21 3.82
C ARG A 12 11.60 -11.75 4.17
N ARG A 13 11.12 -10.95 3.20
CA ARG A 13 10.95 -9.49 3.31
C ARG A 13 9.48 -9.06 3.27
N VAL A 14 8.58 -9.88 2.73
CA VAL A 14 7.14 -9.58 2.60
C VAL A 14 6.49 -9.20 3.94
N SER A 15 6.89 -9.86 5.03
CA SER A 15 6.36 -9.56 6.37
C SER A 15 6.80 -8.19 6.89
N LYS A 16 8.00 -7.72 6.52
CA LYS A 16 8.49 -6.37 6.83
C LYS A 16 7.73 -5.33 6.01
N MET A 17 7.52 -5.59 4.72
CA MET A 17 6.78 -4.70 3.83
C MET A 17 5.32 -4.54 4.27
N LEU A 18 4.64 -5.64 4.60
CA LEU A 18 3.29 -5.63 5.17
C LEU A 18 3.20 -4.74 6.43
N LYS A 19 4.14 -4.90 7.37
CA LYS A 19 4.18 -4.10 8.60
C LYS A 19 4.48 -2.64 8.32
N LEU A 20 5.33 -2.33 7.34
CA LEU A 20 5.65 -0.96 6.94
C LEU A 20 4.41 -0.28 6.35
N CYS A 21 3.77 -0.87 5.35
CA CYS A 21 2.59 -0.28 4.69
C CYS A 21 1.44 -0.03 5.66
N ARG A 22 1.17 -0.93 6.61
CA ARG A 22 0.13 -0.76 7.65
C ARG A 22 0.31 0.45 8.56
N LYS A 23 1.51 1.06 8.60
CA LYS A 23 1.73 2.31 9.35
C LYS A 23 1.21 3.55 8.61
N TYR A 24 1.00 3.45 7.30
CA TYR A 24 0.71 4.60 6.43
C TYR A 24 -0.58 4.45 5.63
N LEU A 25 -0.98 3.23 5.30
CA LEU A 25 -2.08 2.92 4.38
C LEU A 25 -2.95 1.79 4.94
N ASN A 26 -4.19 1.71 4.46
CA ASN A 26 -5.11 0.64 4.79
C ASN A 26 -4.77 -0.60 3.97
N TRP A 27 -4.69 -1.75 4.63
CA TRP A 27 -4.52 -3.03 3.95
C TRP A 27 -5.84 -3.46 3.31
N ILE A 28 -5.84 -3.75 2.01
CA ILE A 28 -7.05 -4.15 1.27
C ILE A 28 -7.06 -5.65 1.00
N GLN A 29 -5.94 -6.15 0.47
CA GLN A 29 -5.70 -7.56 0.20
C GLN A 29 -4.20 -7.83 0.15
N ASN A 30 -3.80 -9.08 -0.04
CA ASN A 30 -2.39 -9.42 -0.19
C ASN A 30 -1.72 -8.53 -1.23
N SER A 31 -0.56 -7.97 -0.86
CA SER A 31 0.22 -7.08 -1.72
C SER A 31 -0.47 -5.79 -2.17
N VAL A 32 -1.64 -5.41 -1.64
CA VAL A 32 -2.36 -4.19 -2.04
C VAL A 32 -2.81 -3.37 -0.82
N PHE A 33 -2.48 -2.08 -0.88
CA PHE A 33 -2.77 -1.08 0.13
C PHE A 33 -3.34 0.18 -0.51
N GLU A 34 -4.23 0.88 0.20
CA GLU A 34 -4.75 2.17 -0.27
C GLU A 34 -5.00 3.15 0.88
N GLY A 35 -5.02 4.44 0.59
CA GLY A 35 -5.39 5.45 1.57
C GLY A 35 -4.90 6.85 1.26
N GLU A 36 -5.34 7.80 2.09
CA GLU A 36 -4.82 9.15 2.06
C GLU A 36 -3.45 9.22 2.73
N ILE A 37 -2.49 9.85 2.06
CA ILE A 37 -1.12 10.03 2.55
C ILE A 37 -0.56 11.38 2.09
N THR A 38 0.31 11.98 2.88
CA THR A 38 1.05 13.20 2.50
C THR A 38 2.25 12.85 1.60
N GLU A 39 2.72 13.80 0.78
CA GLU A 39 3.94 13.59 -0.04
C GLU A 39 5.16 13.27 0.81
N LEU A 40 5.27 13.87 1.99
CA LEU A 40 6.36 13.59 2.92
C LEU A 40 6.30 12.16 3.45
N GLN A 41 5.12 11.71 3.91
CA GLN A 41 4.94 10.35 4.41
C GLN A 41 5.16 9.30 3.31
N LEU A 42 4.74 9.57 2.07
CA LEU A 42 4.99 8.67 0.94
C LEU A 42 6.48 8.52 0.69
N LYS A 43 7.24 9.62 0.68
CA LYS A 43 8.71 9.58 0.56
C LYS A 43 9.37 8.82 1.72
N GLN A 44 8.87 8.97 2.94
CA GLN A 44 9.36 8.20 4.09
C GLN A 44 9.09 6.71 3.93
N LEU A 45 7.89 6.33 3.47
CA LEU A 45 7.55 4.94 3.17
C LEU A 45 8.49 4.37 2.11
N GLU A 46 8.70 5.06 1.00
CA GLU A 46 9.61 4.63 -0.06
C GLU A 46 11.06 4.45 0.43
N ALA A 47 11.56 5.40 1.23
CA ALA A 47 12.90 5.31 1.82
C ALA A 47 13.02 4.12 2.76
N SER A 48 12.08 3.97 3.69
CA SER A 48 12.07 2.84 4.64
C SER A 48 11.89 1.49 3.95
N ALA A 49 11.20 1.42 2.81
CA ALA A 49 11.10 0.20 2.02
C ALA A 49 12.45 -0.15 1.37
N LYS A 50 13.14 0.84 0.81
CA LYS A 50 14.46 0.68 0.18
C LYS A 50 15.53 0.18 1.15
N ASP A 51 15.41 0.47 2.45
CA ASP A 51 16.36 0.00 3.48
C ASP A 51 16.44 -1.53 3.60
N PHE A 52 15.41 -2.27 3.18
CA PHE A 52 15.41 -3.73 3.22
C PHE A 52 15.00 -4.38 1.90
N MET A 53 14.68 -3.60 0.88
CA MET A 53 14.35 -4.07 -0.47
C MET A 53 15.56 -4.71 -1.13
N ASP A 54 15.31 -5.78 -1.89
CA ASP A 54 16.25 -6.31 -2.87
C ASP A 54 15.86 -5.80 -4.27
N PRO A 55 16.60 -4.85 -4.87
CA PRO A 55 16.21 -4.24 -6.15
C PRO A 55 16.17 -5.20 -7.34
N ASP A 56 16.80 -6.38 -7.23
CA ASP A 56 16.84 -7.39 -8.29
C ASP A 56 15.67 -8.38 -8.18
N GLU A 57 14.98 -8.44 -7.03
CA GLU A 57 13.88 -9.37 -6.76
C GLU A 57 12.54 -8.70 -6.45
N ASP A 58 12.57 -7.51 -5.82
CA ASP A 58 11.39 -6.87 -5.23
C ASP A 58 10.93 -5.66 -6.08
N SER A 59 9.64 -5.33 -5.98
CA SER A 59 9.06 -4.17 -6.65
C SER A 59 7.96 -3.50 -5.85
N ILE A 60 7.79 -2.20 -6.10
CA ILE A 60 6.67 -1.40 -5.60
C ILE A 60 6.10 -0.61 -6.78
N ILE A 61 4.79 -0.63 -6.94
CA ILE A 61 4.04 0.20 -7.89
C ILE A 61 3.12 1.12 -7.08
N ILE A 62 3.18 2.42 -7.38
CA ILE A 62 2.42 3.45 -6.67
C ILE A 62 1.55 4.17 -7.69
N PHE A 63 0.23 4.06 -7.52
CA PHE A 63 -0.74 4.90 -8.21
C PHE A 63 -1.12 6.03 -7.26
N SER A 64 -0.90 7.28 -7.66
CA SER A 64 -1.22 8.44 -6.84
C SER A 64 -2.10 9.43 -7.61
N SER A 65 -3.05 10.04 -6.90
CA SER A 65 -3.84 11.17 -7.42
C SER A 65 -3.84 12.31 -6.43
N ARG A 66 -3.63 13.53 -6.95
CA ARG A 66 -3.74 14.78 -6.18
C ARG A 66 -5.18 15.26 -6.06
N SER A 67 -6.05 14.92 -7.00
CA SER A 67 -7.49 15.17 -6.89
C SER A 67 -8.15 14.00 -6.16
N GLN A 68 -9.23 14.28 -5.41
CA GLN A 68 -10.18 13.26 -4.96
C GLN A 68 -10.89 12.66 -6.19
N MET A 69 -10.15 11.94 -7.03
CA MET A 69 -10.75 11.03 -7.99
C MET A 69 -11.40 9.92 -7.17
N PHE A 70 -12.72 9.98 -7.11
CA PHE A 70 -13.53 8.85 -6.68
C PHE A 70 -13.23 7.70 -7.65
N MET A 71 -12.37 6.78 -7.24
CA MET A 71 -12.23 5.49 -7.92
C MET A 71 -13.42 4.64 -7.52
N ASP A 72 -14.17 4.15 -8.52
CA ASP A 72 -15.18 3.13 -8.30
C ASP A 72 -14.47 1.83 -7.92
N LYS A 73 -14.42 1.54 -6.62
CA LYS A 73 -13.81 0.33 -6.08
C LYS A 73 -14.87 -0.77 -6.03
N ARG A 74 -14.67 -1.80 -6.84
CA ARG A 74 -15.52 -2.99 -6.85
C ARG A 74 -14.72 -4.21 -6.43
N ILE A 75 -15.12 -4.85 -5.33
CA ILE A 75 -14.56 -6.12 -4.88
C ILE A 75 -15.43 -7.24 -5.45
N ILE A 76 -14.81 -8.18 -6.17
CA ILE A 76 -15.47 -9.38 -6.68
C ILE A 76 -14.92 -10.58 -5.88
N GLY A 77 -15.81 -11.32 -5.21
CA GLY A 77 -15.44 -12.45 -4.36
C GLY A 77 -15.30 -12.06 -2.89
N VAL A 78 -14.38 -12.72 -2.18
CA VAL A 78 -14.23 -12.57 -0.72
C VAL A 78 -13.47 -11.29 -0.40
N GLU A 79 -14.15 -10.36 0.26
CA GLU A 79 -13.52 -9.20 0.88
C GLU A 79 -12.63 -9.64 2.05
N ARG A 80 -11.34 -9.26 1.98
CA ARG A 80 -10.34 -9.64 2.99
C ARG A 80 -10.25 -8.66 4.14
N ASN A 81 -10.67 -7.42 3.91
CA ASN A 81 -10.74 -6.39 4.93
C ASN A 81 -11.88 -5.44 4.59
N THR A 82 -12.86 -5.34 5.47
CA THR A 82 -13.91 -4.32 5.37
C THR A 82 -13.30 -3.00 5.81
N THR A 83 -13.15 -2.04 4.89
CA THR A 83 -12.74 -0.67 5.22
C THR A 83 -13.86 0.17 5.84
N ASP A 84 -15.02 -0.43 6.08
CA ASP A 84 -16.13 0.20 6.78
C ASP A 84 -15.71 0.53 8.22
N ASN A 85 -15.48 1.81 8.47
CA ASN A 85 -15.43 2.35 9.82
C ASN A 85 -16.84 2.21 10.41
N PHE A 86 -17.07 1.19 11.23
CA PHE A 86 -18.23 1.19 12.12
C PHE A 86 -18.04 2.31 13.15
N LEU A 87 -18.92 3.31 13.09
CA LEU A 87 -19.17 4.28 14.17
C LEU A 87 -20.19 3.71 15.15
#